data_AF-C6LIM7-F1
#
_entry.id   AF-C6LIM7-F1
#
_cell.length_a   1.000
_cell.length_b   1.000
_cell.length_c   1.000
_cell.angle_alpha   90.00
_cell.angle_beta   90.00
_cell.angle_gamma   90.00
#
_symmetry.space_group_name_H-M   'P 1'
#
loop_
_entity.id
_entity.type
_entity.pdbx_description
1 polymer ?
#
loop_
_entity_poly.entity_id
_entity_poly.type
_entity_poly.pdbx_seq_one_letter_code
_entity_poly.pdbx_strand_id
1 'polypeptide(L)' 'MVSKLAMLYNTLLTIETKGGHTKTMADCLRFLEQLMSEENQKKEEAKTKNAEDADAATTEKKEEK' A
#
# COMPACT_ATOMS: atom_id res chain seq x y z
N MET A 1 0.45 0.67 6.43
CA MET A 1 1.66 0.24 7.14
C MET A 1 2.91 0.27 6.24
N VAL A 2 2.75 0.53 4.94
CA VAL A 2 3.78 0.76 3.91
C VAL A 2 5.01 1.54 4.40
N SER A 3 4.85 2.64 5.15
CA SER A 3 5.99 3.43 5.64
C SER A 3 6.89 2.66 6.62
N LYS A 4 6.32 1.77 7.45
CA LYS A 4 7.08 0.90 8.37
C LYS A 4 7.80 -0.22 7.60
N LEU A 5 7.17 -0.79 6.58
CA LEU A 5 7.77 -1.79 5.70
C LEU A 5 8.95 -1.22 4.93
N ALA A 6 8.81 -0.02 4.37
CA ALA A 6 9.89 0.69 3.68
C ALA A 6 11.07 1.01 4.61
N MET A 7 10.78 1.43 5.85
CA MET A 7 11.82 1.67 6.86
C MET A 7 12.59 0.39 7.19
N LEU A 8 11.89 -0.74 7.35
CA LEU A 8 12.51 -2.04 7.59
C LEU A 8 13.37 -2.49 6.40
N TYR A 9 12.85 -2.40 5.19
CA TYR A 9 13.60 -2.71 3.96
C TYR A 9 14.91 -1.91 3.88
N ASN A 10 14.82 -0.59 4.08
CA ASN A 10 16.00 0.28 4.07
C ASN A 10 16.99 -0.08 5.19
N THR A 11 16.50 -0.49 6.35
CA THR A 11 17.36 -0.93 7.46
C THR A 11 18.09 -2.21 7.10
N LEU A 12 17.40 -3.21 6.54
CA LEU A 12 17.99 -4.49 6.16
C LEU A 12 19.05 -4.36 5.06
N LEU A 13 18.90 -3.40 4.13
CA LEU A 13 19.92 -3.10 3.12
C LEU A 13 21.25 -2.65 3.71
N THR A 14 21.28 -2.13 4.94
CA THR A 14 22.52 -1.71 5.60
C THR A 14 23.29 -2.87 6.23
N ILE A 15 22.66 -4.05 6.35
CA ILE A 15 23.24 -5.21 7.01
C ILE A 15 24.12 -5.98 6.02
N GLU A 16 25.42 -6.00 6.31
CA GLU A 16 26.35 -6.84 5.57
C GLU A 16 26.12 -8.32 5.94
N THR A 17 25.88 -9.15 4.93
CA THR A 17 25.69 -10.59 5.08
C THR A 17 26.73 -11.34 4.26
N LYS A 18 27.12 -12.53 4.71
CA LYS A 18 28.16 -13.34 4.05
C LYS A 18 27.67 -14.75 3.78
N GLY A 19 28.14 -15.33 2.68
CA GLY A 19 27.89 -16.72 2.32
C GLY A 19 26.41 -17.04 2.11
N GLY A 20 25.95 -18.14 2.73
CA GLY A 20 24.56 -18.59 2.61
C GLY A 20 23.52 -17.57 3.10
N HIS A 21 23.89 -16.76 4.11
CA HIS A 21 22.98 -15.75 4.68
C HIS A 21 22.67 -14.62 3.70
N THR A 22 23.56 -14.33 2.73
CA THR A 22 23.29 -13.34 1.67
C THR A 22 22.14 -13.78 0.77
N LYS A 23 22.05 -15.09 0.48
CA LYS A 23 20.94 -15.65 -0.30
C LYS A 23 19.62 -15.51 0.46
N THR A 24 19.62 -15.89 1.74
CA THR A 24 18.46 -15.73 2.60
C THR A 24 18.03 -14.27 2.74
N MET A 25 18.97 -13.34 2.90
CA MET A 25 18.67 -11.90 2.97
C MET A 25 18.03 -11.40 1.67
N ALA A 26 18.52 -11.85 0.51
CA ALA A 26 17.92 -11.49 -0.77
C ALA A 26 16.46 -11.98 -0.86
N ASP A 27 16.16 -13.19 -0.38
CA ASP A 27 14.80 -13.71 -0.35
C ASP A 27 13.90 -12.94 0.63
N CYS A 28 14.44 -12.54 1.80
CA CYS A 28 13.73 -11.67 2.75
C CYS A 28 13.39 -10.31 2.14
N LEU A 29 14.33 -9.67 1.43
CA LEU A 29 14.12 -8.38 0.78
C LEU A 29 13.04 -8.46 -0.32
N ARG A 30 13.07 -9.52 -1.14
CA ARG A 30 12.02 -9.78 -2.14
C ARG A 30 10.65 -9.96 -1.53
N PHE A 31 10.55 -10.69 -0.43
CA PHE A 31 9.29 -10.87 0.28
C PHE A 31 8.75 -9.54 0.83
N LEU A 32 9.63 -8.67 1.34
CA LEU A 32 9.28 -7.32 1.79
C LEU A 32 8.74 -6.45 0.65
N GLU A 33 9.34 -6.52 -0.54
CA GLU A 33 8.85 -5.83 -1.74
C GLU A 33 7.44 -6.28 -2.12
N GLN A 34 7.18 -7.59 -2.08
CA GLN A 34 5.85 -8.16 -2.34
C GLN A 34 4.82 -7.63 -1.35
N LEU A 35 5.12 -7.65 -0.04
CA LEU A 35 4.23 -7.11 1.00
C LEU A 35 3.93 -5.63 0.81
N MET A 36 4.92 -4.83 0.40
CA MET A 36 4.72 -3.41 0.09
C MET A 36 3.80 -3.23 -1.12
N SER A 37 3.96 -4.05 -2.15
CA SER A 37 3.08 -4.03 -3.33
C SER A 37 1.63 -4.41 -2.97
N GLU A 38 1.44 -5.47 -2.19
CA GLU A 38 0.11 -5.91 -1.74
C GLU A 38 -0.60 -4.86 -0.89
N GLU A 39 0.11 -4.20 0.04
CA GLU A 39 -0.47 -3.10 0.83
C GLU A 39 -0.87 -1.90 -0.04
N ASN A 40 -0.08 -1.58 -1.06
CA ASN A 40 -0.39 -0.50 -1.99
C ASN A 40 -1.62 -0.84 -2.84
N GLN A 41 -1.71 -2.08 -3.35
CA GLN A 41 -2.88 -2.55 -4.10
C GLN A 41 -4.15 -2.51 -3.24
N LYS A 42 -4.09 -2.98 -2.00
CA LYS A 42 -5.21 -2.89 -1.04
C LYS A 42 -5.65 -1.44 -0.78
N LYS A 43 -4.71 -0.50 -0.75
CA LYS A 43 -5.02 0.94 -0.59
C LYS A 43 -5.73 1.52 -1.81
N GLU A 44 -5.31 1.15 -3.01
CA GLU A 44 -5.93 1.60 -4.25
C GLU A 44 -7.35 1.00 -4.39
N GLU A 45 -7.53 -0.29 -4.12
CA GLU A 45 -8.84 -0.95 -4.13
C GLU A 45 -9.82 -0.38 -3.09
N ALA A 46 -9.33 0.03 -1.92
CA ALA A 46 -10.15 0.68 -0.89
C ALA A 46 -10.55 2.12 -1.26
N LYS A 47 -9.77 2.81 -2.11
CA LYS A 47 -10.10 4.15 -2.61
C LYS A 47 -11.18 4.11 -3.68
N THR A 48 -11.18 3.10 -4.56
CA THR A 48 -12.16 2.99 -5.65
C THR A 48 -13.57 2.70 -5.12
N LYS A 49 -13.72 1.95 -4.02
CA LYS A 49 -15.03 1.62 -3.43
C LYS A 49 -15.75 2.78 -2.73
N ASN A 50 -15.07 3.88 -2.44
CA ASN A 50 -15.67 5.06 -1.79
C ASN A 50 -16.12 6.16 -2.77
N ALA A 51 -15.90 5.99 -4.08
CA ALA A 51 -16.23 6.99 -5.09
C ALA A 51 -17.57 6.74 -5.82
N GLU A 52 -18.23 5.59 -5.62
CA GLU A 52 -19.50 5.25 -6.29
C GLU A 52 -20.78 5.63 -5.51
N ASP A 53 -20.67 6.19 -4.30
CA ASP A 53 -21.85 6.53 -3.44
C ASP A 53 -22.09 8.05 -3.28
N ALA A 54 -21.51 8.90 -4.13
CA ALA A 54 -21.61 10.37 -4.01
C ALA A 54 -22.32 11.09 -5.18
N ASP A 55 -22.87 10.38 -6.18
CA ASP A 55 -23.58 10.99 -7.31
C ASP A 55 -25.01 10.46 -7.46
N ALA A 56 -25.86 10.67 -6.44
CA ALA A 56 -27.30 10.39 -6.57
C ALA A 56 -28.18 11.14 -5.54
N ALA A 57 -27.95 12.43 -5.24
CA ALA A 57 -28.98 13.28 -4.62
C ALA A 57 -28.63 14.77 -4.67
N THR A 58 -28.65 15.39 -5.86
CA THR A 58 -28.86 16.85 -5.95
C THR A 58 -29.80 17.16 -7.09
N THR A 59 -31.08 16.84 -6.89
CA THR A 59 -32.17 17.51 -7.60
C THR A 59 -33.46 17.31 -6.82
N GLU A 60 -33.92 18.33 -6.09
CA GLU A 60 -35.34 18.67 -6.03
C GLU A 60 -35.51 20.13 -5.56
N LYS A 61 -35.63 20.98 -6.58
CA LYS A 61 -36.51 22.14 -6.75
C LYS A 61 -36.75 23.12 -5.58
N LYS A 62 -36.13 24.27 -5.79
CA LYS A 62 -36.64 25.64 -5.57
C LYS A 62 -38.02 25.85 -6.24
N GLU A 63 -39.00 26.33 -5.48
CA GLU A 63 -40.21 27.12 -5.87
C GLU A 63 -40.93 27.44 -4.54
N GLU A 64 -40.71 28.57 -3.88
CA GLU A 64 -41.21 29.93 -4.16
C GLU A 64 -42.75 29.97 -4.25
N LYS A 65 -43.45 30.24 -3.13
CA LYS A 65 -44.26 31.46 -2.88
C LYS A 65 -45.22 31.28 -1.71
#